data_AF-A0A0G0GBY0-F1
#
_entry.id   AF-A0A0G0GBY0-F1
#
_cell.length_a   1.000
_cell.length_b   1.000
_cell.length_c   1.000
_cell.angle_alpha   90.00
_cell.angle_beta   90.00
_cell.angle_gamma   90.00
#
_symmetry.space_group_name_H-M   'P 1'
#
loop_
_entity.id
_entity.type
_entity.pdbx_description
1 polymer ?
#
loop_
_entity_poly.entity_id
_entity_poly.type
_entity_poly.pdbx_seq_one_letter_code
_entity_poly.pdbx_strand_id
1 'polypeptide(L)'
;MKIKILLVVIIIISIVGVYYFYNNRKPNVVVENTVKEKHLDSQGLEWTDDIPGLNGYVNLNTNRSYCDNLSSVGGLKPNISWRVPTKDELLKLYKEAESDKSITLNSIGYWSSENYNNDTKMETVVNGDFKSTGGLGYSGSSKGDNSYFGGRCVR
;
A
#
# COMPACT_ATOMS: atom_id res chain seq x y z
N MET A 1 36.90 -19.61 -53.80
CA MET A 1 36.99 -18.26 -53.19
C MET A 1 35.65 -17.55 -52.97
N LYS A 2 34.56 -17.89 -53.70
CA LYS A 2 33.24 -17.22 -53.58
C LYS A 2 32.39 -17.61 -52.35
N ILE A 3 32.58 -18.81 -51.80
CA ILE A 3 31.77 -19.34 -50.67
C ILE A 3 32.08 -18.64 -49.33
N LYS A 4 33.34 -18.22 -49.10
CA LYS A 4 33.73 -17.54 -47.86
C LYS A 4 33.11 -16.13 -47.73
N ILE A 5 32.92 -15.44 -48.85
CA ILE A 5 32.31 -14.10 -48.87
C ILE A 5 30.81 -14.19 -48.55
N LEU A 6 30.11 -15.21 -49.07
CA LEU A 6 28.68 -15.41 -48.82
C LEU A 6 28.39 -15.66 -47.32
N LEU A 7 29.22 -16.47 -46.65
CA LEU A 7 29.09 -16.75 -45.22
C LEU A 7 29.30 -15.50 -44.36
N VAL A 8 30.27 -14.66 -44.70
CA VAL A 8 30.54 -13.40 -43.97
C VAL A 8 29.36 -12.43 -44.12
N VAL A 9 28.76 -12.33 -45.31
CA VAL A 9 27.59 -11.46 -45.55
C VAL A 9 26.37 -11.92 -44.75
N ILE A 10 26.10 -13.23 -44.66
CA ILE A 10 24.98 -13.77 -43.87
C ILE A 10 25.17 -13.49 -42.38
N ILE A 11 26.39 -13.62 -41.85
CA ILE A 11 26.69 -13.33 -40.46
C ILE A 11 26.47 -11.85 -40.15
N ILE A 12 26.92 -10.94 -41.03
CA ILE A 12 26.74 -9.50 -40.85
C ILE A 12 25.25 -9.13 -40.89
N ILE A 13 24.47 -9.67 -41.83
CA ILE A 13 23.02 -9.43 -41.90
C ILE A 13 22.32 -9.94 -40.63
N SER A 14 22.74 -11.09 -40.09
CA SER A 14 22.17 -11.64 -38.86
C SER A 14 22.48 -10.77 -37.64
N ILE A 15 23.72 -10.28 -37.52
CA ILE A 15 24.12 -9.40 -36.42
C ILE A 15 23.40 -8.06 -36.50
N VAL A 16 23.31 -7.46 -37.70
CA VAL A 16 22.60 -6.20 -37.92
C VAL A 16 21.10 -6.37 -37.67
N GLY A 17 20.50 -7.48 -38.12
CA GLY A 17 19.10 -7.79 -37.85
C GLY A 17 18.79 -7.94 -36.36
N VAL A 18 19.64 -8.64 -35.61
CA VAL A 18 19.51 -8.77 -34.15
C VAL A 18 19.71 -7.42 -33.46
N TYR A 19 20.69 -6.62 -33.88
CA TYR A 19 20.95 -5.28 -33.34
C TYR A 19 19.76 -4.33 -33.58
N TYR A 20 19.18 -4.35 -34.78
CA TYR A 20 18.01 -3.53 -35.12
C TYR A 20 16.76 -4.00 -34.36
N PHE A 21 16.61 -5.31 -34.15
CA PHE A 21 15.51 -5.88 -33.37
C PHE A 21 15.62 -5.54 -31.88
N TYR A 22 16.84 -5.56 -31.30
CA TYR A 22 17.06 -5.19 -29.90
C TYR A 22 16.84 -3.69 -29.66
N ASN A 23 17.32 -2.83 -30.54
CA ASN A 23 17.27 -1.38 -30.32
C ASN A 23 15.93 -0.73 -30.67
N ASN A 24 15.06 -1.40 -31.43
CA ASN A 24 13.72 -0.88 -31.78
C ASN A 24 12.57 -1.50 -30.99
N ARG A 25 12.84 -2.40 -30.03
CA ARG A 25 11.86 -2.75 -29.01
C ARG A 25 11.72 -1.56 -28.06
N LYS A 26 10.81 -0.63 -28.38
CA LYS A 26 10.21 0.17 -27.32
C LYS A 26 9.61 -0.81 -26.32
N PRO A 27 9.94 -0.76 -25.03
CA PRO A 27 9.27 -1.59 -24.05
C PRO A 27 7.79 -1.28 -24.18
N ASN A 28 7.00 -2.29 -24.55
CA ASN A 28 5.57 -2.22 -24.38
C ASN A 28 5.36 -2.33 -22.87
N VAL A 29 5.51 -1.19 -22.18
CA VAL A 29 5.09 -1.05 -20.81
C VAL A 29 3.58 -1.16 -20.89
N VAL A 30 3.09 -2.38 -20.76
CA VAL A 30 1.73 -2.59 -20.28
C VAL A 30 1.78 -1.96 -18.89
N VAL A 31 1.40 -0.70 -18.82
CA VAL A 31 0.96 -0.10 -17.57
C VAL A 31 -0.28 -0.92 -17.25
N GLU A 32 -0.08 -1.98 -16.47
CA GLU A 32 -1.16 -2.60 -15.75
C GLU A 32 -1.66 -1.49 -14.83
N ASN A 33 -2.58 -0.67 -15.35
CA ASN A 33 -3.45 0.13 -14.53
C ASN A 33 -4.28 -0.90 -13.78
N THR A 34 -3.70 -1.48 -12.73
CA THR A 34 -4.45 -2.20 -11.71
C THR A 34 -5.32 -1.11 -11.09
N VAL A 35 -6.48 -0.89 -11.69
CA VAL A 35 -7.57 -0.18 -11.03
C VAL A 35 -7.87 -1.07 -9.84
N LYS A 36 -7.27 -0.77 -8.68
CA LYS A 36 -7.66 -1.40 -7.43
C LYS A 36 -9.14 -1.09 -7.30
N GLU A 37 -9.96 -2.11 -7.46
CA GLU A 37 -11.40 -1.96 -7.29
C GLU A 37 -11.62 -1.43 -5.88
N LYS A 38 -12.33 -0.30 -5.79
CA LYS A 38 -12.78 0.20 -4.51
C LYS A 38 -13.69 -0.87 -3.93
N HIS A 39 -13.41 -1.31 -2.72
CA HIS A 39 -14.22 -2.28 -2.00
C HIS A 39 -14.65 -1.71 -0.66
N LEU A 40 -15.76 -2.23 -0.14
CA LEU A 40 -16.12 -2.08 1.25
C LEU A 40 -15.64 -3.32 2.00
N ASP A 41 -15.19 -3.15 3.23
CA ASP A 41 -14.91 -4.29 4.13
C ASP A 41 -16.22 -4.98 4.59
N SER A 42 -16.10 -6.05 5.39
CA SER A 42 -17.27 -6.75 5.92
C SER A 42 -18.16 -5.88 6.84
N GLN A 43 -17.64 -4.75 7.30
CA GLN A 43 -18.36 -3.75 8.10
C GLN A 43 -19.03 -2.67 7.24
N GLY A 44 -18.88 -2.73 5.92
CA GLY A 44 -19.37 -1.72 5.00
C GLY A 44 -18.56 -0.43 5.04
N LEU A 45 -17.29 -0.45 5.46
CA LEU A 45 -16.40 0.70 5.52
C LEU A 45 -15.55 0.78 4.24
N GLU A 46 -15.36 2.00 3.74
CA GLU A 46 -14.46 2.28 2.64
C GLU A 46 -13.08 2.64 3.18
N TRP A 47 -12.05 1.97 2.66
CA TRP A 47 -10.66 2.16 3.09
C TRP A 47 -9.82 2.79 2.00
N THR A 48 -8.89 3.67 2.38
CA THR A 48 -7.80 4.07 1.48
C THR A 48 -6.78 2.97 1.37
N ASP A 49 -5.95 3.00 0.33
CA ASP A 49 -4.63 2.39 0.40
C ASP A 49 -3.75 3.06 1.47
N ASP A 50 -2.56 2.50 1.69
CA ASP A 50 -1.55 3.11 2.55
C ASP A 50 -1.18 4.52 2.06
N ILE A 51 -0.91 5.42 2.99
CA ILE A 51 -0.53 6.80 2.66
C ILE A 51 0.73 6.81 1.78
N PRO A 52 0.74 7.51 0.64
CA PRO A 52 1.92 7.62 -0.22
C PRO A 52 3.07 8.39 0.47
N GLY A 53 4.27 7.80 0.48
CA GLY A 53 5.50 8.32 1.11
C GLY A 53 6.22 7.25 1.93
N LEU A 54 7.54 7.35 2.19
CA LEU A 54 8.40 6.44 2.99
C LEU A 54 7.88 4.97 3.19
N ASN A 55 7.45 4.30 2.12
CA ASN A 55 6.83 2.97 2.14
C ASN A 55 5.55 2.81 3.03
N GLY A 56 4.74 3.84 3.19
CA GLY A 56 3.50 3.84 3.98
C GLY A 56 3.67 4.26 5.44
N TYR A 57 4.91 4.50 5.88
CA TYR A 57 5.25 4.80 7.27
C TYR A 57 5.21 6.31 7.54
N VAL A 58 4.28 6.74 8.38
CA VAL A 58 4.06 8.14 8.77
C VAL A 58 3.92 8.26 10.28
N ASN A 59 4.18 9.44 10.84
CA ASN A 59 3.77 9.73 12.22
C ASN A 59 2.24 9.99 12.26
N LEU A 60 1.65 9.89 13.45
CA LEU A 60 0.20 10.01 13.63
C LEU A 60 -0.35 11.37 13.19
N ASN A 61 0.37 12.47 13.42
CA ASN A 61 -0.09 13.81 13.04
C ASN A 61 -0.16 13.96 11.52
N THR A 62 0.83 13.41 10.81
CA THR A 62 0.81 13.32 9.35
C THR A 62 -0.34 12.44 8.87
N ASN A 63 -0.61 11.31 9.53
CA ASN A 63 -1.77 10.46 9.19
C ASN A 63 -3.11 11.19 9.37
N ARG A 64 -3.30 11.85 10.51
CA ARG A 64 -4.51 12.66 10.78
C ARG A 64 -4.70 13.75 9.74
N SER A 65 -3.66 14.55 9.51
CA SER A 65 -3.69 15.62 8.51
C SER A 65 -3.99 15.09 7.11
N TYR A 66 -3.45 13.94 6.73
CA TYR A 66 -3.78 13.32 5.45
C TYR A 66 -5.26 12.94 5.38
N CYS A 67 -5.79 12.23 6.38
CA CYS A 67 -7.19 11.82 6.39
C CYS A 67 -8.14 13.03 6.35
N ASP A 68 -7.87 14.06 7.14
CA ASP A 68 -8.72 15.26 7.21
C ASP A 68 -8.77 16.04 5.88
N ASN A 69 -7.73 15.92 5.05
CA ASN A 69 -7.61 16.61 3.76
C ASN A 69 -8.09 15.77 2.56
N LEU A 70 -8.48 14.51 2.76
CA LEU A 70 -8.99 13.68 1.68
C LEU A 70 -10.37 14.15 1.22
N SER A 71 -10.57 14.19 -0.10
CA SER A 71 -11.87 14.55 -0.68
C SER A 71 -12.95 13.54 -0.28
N SER A 72 -14.07 14.05 0.23
CA SER A 72 -15.25 13.26 0.59
C SER A 72 -16.24 13.10 -0.58
N VAL A 73 -16.06 13.80 -1.71
CA VAL A 73 -17.08 13.93 -2.77
C VAL A 73 -17.24 12.66 -3.63
N GLY A 74 -16.19 11.86 -3.79
CA GLY A 74 -16.22 10.63 -4.60
C GLY A 74 -16.22 9.35 -3.76
N GLY A 75 -16.08 8.19 -4.43
CA GLY A 75 -15.92 6.87 -3.79
C GLY A 75 -17.22 6.11 -3.53
N LEU A 76 -17.13 5.02 -2.78
CA LEU A 76 -18.28 4.17 -2.43
C LEU A 76 -19.17 4.80 -1.36
N LYS A 77 -18.58 5.68 -0.53
CA LYS A 77 -19.27 6.46 0.49
C LYS A 77 -19.09 7.98 0.28
N PRO A 78 -19.78 8.56 -0.71
CA PRO A 78 -19.69 9.99 -0.98
C PRO A 78 -20.28 10.81 0.18
N ASN A 79 -19.75 12.01 0.38
CA ASN A 79 -20.14 12.98 1.40
C ASN A 79 -19.91 12.51 2.85
N ILE A 80 -19.14 11.44 3.06
CA ILE A 80 -18.62 11.04 4.37
C ILE A 80 -17.13 11.40 4.44
N SER A 81 -16.76 12.13 5.49
CA SER A 81 -15.39 12.55 5.75
C SER A 81 -14.51 11.36 6.12
N TRP A 82 -13.29 11.36 5.60
CA TRP A 82 -12.27 10.38 5.98
C TRP A 82 -11.75 10.66 7.39
N ARG A 83 -11.34 9.61 8.07
CA ARG A 83 -10.72 9.70 9.40
C ARG A 83 -9.69 8.61 9.61
N VAL A 84 -8.87 8.79 10.65
CA VAL A 84 -8.04 7.70 11.19
C VAL A 84 -8.98 6.61 11.75
N PRO A 85 -8.72 5.33 11.46
CA PRO A 85 -9.54 4.22 11.94
C PRO A 85 -9.48 4.06 13.46
N THR A 86 -10.48 3.40 14.02
CA THR A 86 -10.46 2.94 15.40
C THR A 86 -9.61 1.68 15.52
N LYS A 87 -9.30 1.30 16.76
CA LYS A 87 -8.56 0.06 17.05
C LYS A 87 -9.33 -1.15 16.53
N ASP A 88 -10.64 -1.21 16.78
CA ASP A 88 -11.48 -2.34 16.42
C ASP A 88 -11.67 -2.50 14.91
N GLU A 89 -11.74 -1.39 14.16
CA GLU A 89 -11.80 -1.41 12.69
C GLU A 89 -10.51 -1.98 12.09
N LEU A 90 -9.34 -1.56 12.61
CA LEU A 90 -8.06 -2.12 12.17
C LEU A 90 -7.93 -3.62 12.50
N LEU A 91 -8.36 -4.03 13.70
CA LEU A 91 -8.33 -5.45 14.09
C LEU A 91 -9.17 -6.32 13.15
N LYS A 92 -10.32 -5.82 12.70
CA LYS A 92 -11.17 -6.53 11.74
C LYS A 92 -10.56 -6.52 10.35
N LEU A 93 -10.04 -5.38 9.88
CA LEU A 93 -9.36 -5.28 8.59
C LEU A 93 -8.19 -6.28 8.48
N TYR A 94 -7.39 -6.43 9.55
CA TYR A 94 -6.32 -7.42 9.57
C TYR A 94 -6.84 -8.87 9.47
N LYS A 95 -7.91 -9.21 10.19
CA LYS A 95 -8.54 -10.54 10.08
C LYS A 95 -9.08 -10.81 8.69
N GLU A 96 -9.69 -9.80 8.06
CA GLU A 96 -10.19 -9.92 6.68
C GLU A 96 -9.03 -10.12 5.70
N ALA A 97 -7.93 -9.38 5.84
CA ALA A 97 -6.73 -9.52 5.01
C ALA A 97 -6.05 -10.90 5.13
N GLU A 98 -6.28 -11.65 6.22
CA GLU A 98 -5.83 -13.05 6.30
C GLU A 98 -6.52 -13.91 5.25
N SER A 99 -7.82 -13.70 5.06
CA SER A 99 -8.67 -14.46 4.13
C SER A 99 -8.76 -13.86 2.71
N ASP A 100 -8.76 -12.53 2.59
CA ASP A 100 -8.91 -11.81 1.33
C ASP A 100 -7.57 -11.18 0.93
N LYS A 101 -6.95 -11.75 -0.11
CA LYS A 101 -5.65 -11.32 -0.63
C LYS A 101 -5.71 -10.03 -1.45
N SER A 102 -6.90 -9.52 -1.75
CA SER A 102 -7.05 -8.19 -2.37
C SER A 102 -6.74 -7.07 -1.38
N ILE A 103 -6.91 -7.33 -0.07
CA ILE A 103 -6.57 -6.39 0.99
C ILE A 103 -5.08 -6.49 1.28
N THR A 104 -4.33 -5.48 0.82
CA THR A 104 -2.89 -5.39 1.07
C THR A 104 -2.59 -4.49 2.25
N LEU A 105 -1.90 -5.05 3.26
CA LEU A 105 -1.41 -4.33 4.44
C LEU A 105 0.12 -4.44 4.46
N ASN A 106 0.82 -3.33 4.19
CA ASN A 106 2.28 -3.32 4.02
C ASN A 106 3.04 -2.88 5.28
N SER A 107 2.32 -2.46 6.32
CA SER A 107 2.93 -2.02 7.57
C SER A 107 2.85 -3.07 8.67
N ILE A 108 3.90 -3.11 9.51
CA ILE A 108 3.93 -3.91 10.74
C ILE A 108 2.82 -3.52 11.72
N GLY A 109 2.33 -2.27 11.62
CA GLY A 109 1.22 -1.77 12.39
C GLY A 109 0.65 -0.49 11.81
N TYR A 110 -0.62 -0.20 12.10
CA TYR A 110 -1.31 1.01 11.67
C TYR A 110 -1.76 1.84 12.85
N TRP A 111 -1.73 3.16 12.66
CA TRP A 111 -2.22 4.12 13.64
C TRP A 111 -3.73 4.02 13.85
N SER A 112 -4.13 3.96 15.12
CA SER A 112 -5.52 4.13 15.55
C SER A 112 -5.78 5.56 16.04
N SER A 113 -7.05 5.95 16.02
CA SER A 113 -7.56 7.19 16.61
C SER A 113 -7.65 7.14 18.14
N GLU A 114 -7.41 5.99 18.76
CA GLU A 114 -7.54 5.76 20.20
C GLU A 114 -6.20 5.88 20.96
N ASN A 115 -6.27 6.39 22.18
CA ASN A 115 -5.17 6.34 23.14
C ASN A 115 -4.97 4.91 23.67
N TYR A 116 -3.72 4.51 23.86
CA TYR A 116 -3.40 3.20 24.40
C TYR A 116 -3.75 3.12 25.90
N ASN A 117 -4.59 2.17 26.29
CA ASN A 117 -5.04 1.98 27.68
C ASN A 117 -5.56 3.26 28.36
N ASN A 118 -6.24 4.12 27.60
CA ASN A 118 -6.70 5.45 28.05
C ASN A 118 -5.58 6.40 28.52
N ASP A 119 -4.31 6.09 28.24
CA ASP A 119 -3.19 6.99 28.50
C ASP A 119 -3.11 8.05 27.39
N THR A 120 -3.49 9.28 27.71
CA THR A 120 -3.42 10.42 26.78
C THR A 120 -2.03 10.74 26.23
N LYS A 121 -0.97 10.16 26.82
CA LYS A 121 0.42 10.28 26.39
C LYS A 121 0.86 9.14 25.48
N MET A 122 0.02 8.12 25.28
CA MET A 122 0.33 6.98 24.42
C MET A 122 -0.76 6.81 23.36
N GLU A 123 -0.35 6.70 22.11
CA GLU A 123 -1.23 6.47 20.96
C GLU A 123 -1.23 4.98 20.61
N THR A 124 -2.37 4.44 20.18
CA THR A 124 -2.50 3.02 19.86
C THR A 124 -2.02 2.73 18.44
N VAL A 125 -1.17 1.71 18.31
CA VAL A 125 -0.80 1.08 17.04
C VAL A 125 -1.34 -0.33 17.03
N VAL A 126 -2.09 -0.70 15.98
CA VAL A 126 -2.63 -2.05 15.80
C VAL A 126 -1.73 -2.81 14.84
N ASN A 127 -1.26 -3.98 15.26
CA ASN A 127 -0.35 -4.85 14.51
C ASN A 127 -1.10 -6.11 14.04
N GLY A 128 -0.77 -6.60 12.84
CA GLY A 128 -1.40 -7.79 12.27
C GLY A 128 -0.94 -9.13 12.84
N ASP A 129 0.19 -9.15 13.55
CA ASP A 129 0.73 -10.39 14.12
C ASP A 129 0.13 -10.67 15.51
N PHE A 130 -1.16 -11.04 15.51
CA PHE A 130 -1.92 -11.37 16.72
C PHE A 130 -1.36 -12.56 17.50
N LYS A 131 -0.74 -13.50 16.78
CA LYS A 131 -0.23 -14.77 17.34
C LYS A 131 1.10 -14.54 18.06
N SER A 132 1.98 -13.70 17.51
CA SER A 132 3.25 -13.34 18.14
C SER A 132 3.09 -12.37 19.32
N THR A 133 2.05 -11.52 19.29
CA THR A 133 1.81 -10.49 20.33
C THR A 133 1.09 -10.99 21.58
N GLY A 134 0.92 -12.31 21.76
CA GLY A 134 0.26 -12.87 22.94
C GLY A 134 -1.22 -12.50 23.05
N GLY A 135 -1.88 -12.19 21.93
CA GLY A 135 -3.33 -12.02 21.84
C GLY A 135 -3.86 -10.58 21.94
N LEU A 136 -3.00 -9.56 22.09
CA LEU A 136 -3.48 -8.17 22.14
C LEU A 136 -3.48 -7.49 20.77
N GLY A 137 -2.57 -7.80 19.83
CA GLY A 137 -2.64 -7.21 18.49
C GLY A 137 -2.48 -5.69 18.41
N TYR A 138 -2.11 -5.03 19.51
CA TYR A 138 -1.85 -3.60 19.56
C TYR A 138 -0.84 -3.27 20.64
N SER A 139 -0.18 -2.11 20.49
CA SER A 139 0.81 -1.58 21.43
C SER A 139 0.68 -0.07 21.56
N GLY A 140 1.18 0.50 22.66
CA GLY A 140 1.26 1.94 22.85
C GLY A 140 2.56 2.51 22.30
N SER A 141 2.48 3.67 21.67
CA SER A 141 3.62 4.49 21.25
C SER A 141 3.52 5.87 21.87
N SER A 142 4.61 6.43 22.40
CA SER A 142 4.55 7.72 23.08
C SER A 142 4.18 8.86 22.12
N LYS A 143 3.29 9.73 22.58
CA LYS A 143 2.79 10.88 21.85
C LYS A 143 3.91 11.91 21.68
N GLY A 144 4.10 12.36 20.44
CA GLY A 144 5.14 13.33 20.10
C GLY A 144 6.51 12.70 19.83
N ASP A 145 6.66 11.39 20.01
CA ASP A 145 7.82 10.69 19.46
C ASP A 145 7.71 10.66 17.93
N ASN A 146 8.85 10.76 17.25
CA ASN A 146 8.97 10.58 15.80
C ASN A 146 8.82 9.10 15.42
N SER A 147 7.83 8.40 15.98
CA SER A 147 7.48 7.03 15.63
C SER A 147 6.74 7.01 14.29
N TYR A 148 7.07 6.05 13.44
CA TYR A 148 6.48 5.92 12.10
C TYR A 148 5.84 4.54 11.94
N PHE A 149 4.57 4.52 11.57
CA PHE A 149 3.76 3.33 11.34
C PHE A 149 2.85 3.55 10.13
N GLY A 150 2.18 2.50 9.68
CA GLY A 150 1.22 2.54 8.58
C GLY A 150 0.16 3.61 8.80
N GLY A 151 0.01 4.48 7.80
CA GLY A 151 -1.12 5.41 7.72
C GLY A 151 -2.19 4.89 6.78
N ARG A 152 -3.45 4.90 7.21
CA ARG A 152 -4.63 4.55 6.41
C ARG A 152 -5.84 5.30 6.94
N CYS A 153 -6.80 5.59 6.08
CA CYS A 153 -8.03 6.26 6.44
C CYS A 153 -9.24 5.39 6.12
N VAL A 154 -10.32 5.63 6.86
CA VAL A 154 -11.58 4.89 6.76
C VAL A 154 -12.79 5.84 6.76
N ARG A 155 -13.91 5.40 6.19
CA ARG A 155 -15.23 6.06 6.28
C ARG A 155 -16.42 5.12 6.07
#